data_AF-A0A2X5PDI5-F1
#
_entry.id   AF-A0A2X5PDI5-F1
#
_cell.length_a   1.000
_cell.length_b   1.000
_cell.length_c   1.000
_cell.angle_alpha   90.00
_cell.angle_beta   90.00
_cell.angle_gamma   90.00
#
_symmetry.space_group_name_H-M   'P 1'
#
loop_
_entity.id
_entity.type
_entity.pdbx_description
1 polymer ?
#
loop_
_entity_poly.entity_id
_entity_poly.type
_entity_poly.pdbx_seq_one_letter_code
_entity_poly.pdbx_strand_id
1 'polypeptide(L)'
;MSLLALLSLPWYESMNVRLTTAPFSLLGIAIAIFLGFRNNASYARFLEARLLWGTLLINSRILLRQLHSVLPANAPELIRFSELLSAYAYALKHQLRGSDARADLQRLLPEAVFQQVINSPFRANRVLLCLGESLGQMRREGKLSDILFTELDKPLRKLETILGDVSGWIIRPSPLPIR
;
A
#
# COMPACT_ATOMS: atom_id res chain seq x y z
N MET A 1 -2.82 11.30 53.13
CA MET A 1 -1.77 10.76 52.25
C MET A 1 -0.39 10.75 52.91
N SER A 2 0.02 11.80 53.62
CA SER A 2 1.35 11.84 54.28
C SER A 2 1.51 10.91 55.51
N LEU A 3 0.46 10.72 56.32
CA LEU A 3 0.50 9.83 57.49
C LEU A 3 0.61 8.35 57.11
N LEU A 4 -0.03 7.94 56.01
CA LEU A 4 0.08 6.58 55.47
C LEU A 4 1.51 6.29 54.99
N ALA A 5 2.17 7.25 54.35
CA ALA A 5 3.57 7.13 53.92
C ALA A 5 4.52 6.94 55.12
N LEU A 6 4.31 7.69 56.20
CA LEU A 6 5.11 7.59 57.44
C LEU A 6 4.93 6.24 58.14
N LEU A 7 3.71 5.69 58.17
CA LEU A 7 3.44 4.37 58.76
C LEU A 7 3.95 3.21 57.89
N SER A 8 4.05 3.39 56.57
CA SER A 8 4.57 2.36 55.65
C SER A 8 6.10 2.29 55.55
N LEU A 9 6.82 3.35 55.97
CA LEU A 9 8.28 3.45 55.90
C LEU A 9 9.03 2.34 56.66
N PRO A 10 8.68 2.02 57.92
CA PRO A 10 9.36 0.95 58.68
C PRO A 10 9.16 -0.44 58.06
N TRP A 11 7.96 -0.68 57.51
CA TRP A 11 7.65 -1.91 56.80
C TRP A 11 8.46 -2.04 55.50
N TYR A 12 8.63 -0.94 54.77
CA TYR A 12 9.50 -0.88 53.59
C TYR A 12 10.98 -1.12 53.92
N GLU A 13 11.50 -0.53 55.00
CA GLU A 13 12.89 -0.77 55.42
C GLU A 13 13.13 -2.22 55.87
N SER A 14 12.13 -2.88 56.47
CA SER A 14 12.22 -4.29 56.86
C SER A 14 12.39 -5.26 55.67
N MET A 15 12.01 -4.84 54.46
CA MET A 15 12.17 -5.65 53.24
C MET A 15 13.58 -5.62 52.65
N ASN A 16 14.50 -4.76 53.14
CA ASN A 16 15.91 -4.63 52.72
C ASN A 16 16.13 -4.62 51.18
N VAL A 17 15.18 -4.06 50.42
CA VAL A 17 15.25 -3.99 48.96
C VAL A 17 16.22 -2.88 48.56
N ARG A 18 17.44 -3.26 48.17
CA ARG A 18 18.46 -2.34 47.65
C ARG A 18 18.41 -2.28 46.13
N LEU A 19 17.75 -1.26 45.58
CA LEU A 19 17.76 -0.97 44.16
C LEU A 19 19.10 -0.29 43.79
N THR A 20 20.07 -1.07 43.34
CA THR A 20 21.33 -0.55 42.79
C THR A 20 21.15 -0.16 41.33
N THR A 21 21.94 0.78 40.81
CA THR A 21 21.82 1.25 39.42
C THR A 21 22.33 0.25 38.39
N ALA A 22 23.25 -0.63 38.76
CA ALA A 22 23.88 -1.62 37.87
C ALA A 22 22.90 -2.51 37.07
N PRO A 23 21.91 -3.19 37.69
CA PRO A 23 20.93 -3.99 36.94
C PRO A 23 20.06 -3.15 35.99
N PHE A 24 19.74 -1.91 36.37
CA PHE A 24 18.97 -1.00 35.50
C PHE A 24 19.79 -0.49 34.32
N SER A 25 21.08 -0.24 34.49
CA SER A 25 21.97 0.13 33.38
C SER A 25 22.09 -0.99 32.36
N LEU A 26 22.28 -2.23 32.81
CA LEU A 26 22.33 -3.40 31.92
C LEU A 26 20.99 -3.59 31.18
N LEU A 27 19.87 -3.49 31.91
CA LEU A 27 18.54 -3.58 31.32
C LEU A 27 18.29 -2.45 30.31
N GLY A 28 18.72 -1.23 30.62
CA GLY A 28 18.60 -0.06 29.74
C GLY A 28 19.36 -0.24 28.43
N ILE A 29 20.58 -0.77 28.48
CA ILE A 29 21.38 -1.08 27.28
C ILE A 29 20.67 -2.15 26.44
N ALA A 30 20.19 -3.23 27.06
CA ALA A 30 19.46 -4.28 26.35
C ALA A 30 18.22 -3.73 25.65
N ILE A 31 17.39 -2.94 26.34
CA ILE A 31 16.20 -2.29 25.78
C ILE A 31 16.59 -1.37 24.61
N ALA A 32 17.64 -0.57 24.75
CA ALA A 32 18.08 0.35 23.71
C ALA A 32 18.48 -0.39 22.41
N ILE A 33 19.19 -1.52 22.54
CA ILE A 33 19.59 -2.35 21.40
C ILE A 33 18.36 -2.95 20.70
N PHE A 34 17.45 -3.57 21.45
CA PHE A 34 16.21 -4.14 20.87
C PHE A 34 15.33 -3.07 20.22
N LEU A 35 15.25 -1.88 20.82
CA LEU A 35 14.53 -0.76 20.25
C LEU A 35 15.16 -0.29 18.94
N GLY A 36 16.50 -0.26 18.87
CA GLY A 36 17.25 0.03 17.64
C GLY A 36 16.88 -0.91 16.50
N PHE A 37 16.92 -2.22 16.74
CA PHE A 37 16.52 -3.22 15.73
C PHE A 37 15.05 -3.08 15.31
N ARG A 38 14.15 -2.91 16.29
CA ARG A 38 12.71 -2.73 16.03
C ARG A 38 12.43 -1.48 15.21
N ASN A 39 13.09 -0.36 15.51
CA ASN A 39 12.91 0.89 14.80
C ASN A 39 13.42 0.77 13.36
N ASN A 40 14.60 0.16 13.16
CA ASN A 40 15.18 -0.02 11.83
C ASN A 40 14.25 -0.85 10.92
N ALA A 41 13.71 -1.94 11.46
CA ALA A 41 12.82 -2.80 10.69
C ALA A 41 11.43 -2.14 10.45
N SER A 42 10.94 -1.35 11.39
CA SER A 42 9.71 -0.53 11.21
C SER A 42 9.89 0.51 10.11
N TYR A 43 11.05 1.18 10.12
CA TYR A 43 11.41 2.18 9.11
C TYR A 43 11.53 1.56 7.72
N ALA A 44 12.18 0.39 7.60
CA ALA A 44 12.28 -0.33 6.34
C ALA A 44 10.91 -0.64 5.73
N ARG A 45 9.94 -1.09 6.53
CA ARG A 45 8.56 -1.34 6.08
C ARG A 45 7.83 -0.07 5.65
N PHE A 46 7.99 1.01 6.42
CA PHE A 46 7.41 2.29 6.05
C PHE A 46 7.96 2.78 4.70
N LEU A 47 9.27 2.65 4.49
CA LEU A 47 9.90 2.98 3.21
C LEU A 47 9.42 2.10 2.07
N GLU A 48 9.35 0.78 2.27
CA GLU A 48 8.84 -0.16 1.27
C GLU A 48 7.42 0.23 0.81
N ALA A 49 6.56 0.63 1.76
CA ALA A 49 5.19 1.05 1.47
C ALA A 49 5.17 2.30 0.59
N ARG A 50 5.99 3.29 0.98
CA ARG A 50 6.14 4.56 0.24
C ARG A 50 6.66 4.31 -1.17
N LEU A 51 7.62 3.40 -1.34
CA LEU A 51 8.20 3.05 -2.64
C LEU A 51 7.17 2.37 -3.55
N LEU A 52 6.31 1.49 -3.02
CA LEU A 52 5.22 0.87 -3.77
C LEU A 52 4.24 1.93 -4.31
N TRP A 53 3.79 2.86 -3.45
CA TRP A 53 2.91 3.97 -3.88
C TRP A 53 3.58 4.91 -4.89
N GLY A 54 4.87 5.20 -4.71
CA GLY A 54 5.65 5.98 -5.68
C GLY A 54 5.74 5.29 -7.04
N THR A 55 5.96 3.97 -7.04
CA THR A 55 6.02 3.15 -8.26
C THR A 55 4.67 3.12 -8.97
N LEU A 56 3.56 3.06 -8.24
CA LEU A 56 2.21 3.16 -8.81
C LEU A 56 2.03 4.47 -9.57
N LEU A 57 2.38 5.61 -8.94
CA LEU A 57 2.26 6.93 -9.55
C LEU A 57 3.13 7.06 -10.81
N ILE A 58 4.37 6.60 -10.74
CA ILE A 58 5.32 6.66 -11.86
C ILE A 58 4.80 5.85 -13.05
N ASN A 59 4.38 4.60 -12.84
CA ASN A 59 3.92 3.74 -13.93
C ASN A 59 2.58 4.22 -14.52
N SER A 60 1.70 4.77 -13.70
CA SER A 60 0.47 5.42 -14.19
C SER A 60 0.78 6.58 -15.13
N ARG A 61 1.77 7.42 -14.77
CA ARG A 61 2.22 8.55 -15.62
C ARG A 61 2.93 8.07 -16.89
N ILE A 62 3.75 7.04 -16.79
CA ILE A 62 4.42 6.45 -17.97
C ILE A 62 3.38 5.94 -18.97
N LEU A 63 2.39 5.17 -18.50
CA LEU A 63 1.34 4.63 -19.36
C LEU A 63 0.54 5.74 -20.04
N LEU A 64 0.06 6.74 -19.29
CA LEU A 64 -0.68 7.86 -19.87
C LEU A 64 0.18 8.66 -20.86
N ARG A 65 1.44 8.95 -20.53
CA ARG A 65 2.36 9.66 -21.43
C ARG A 65 2.56 8.89 -22.74
N GLN A 66 2.74 7.57 -22.67
CA GLN A 66 2.88 6.73 -23.85
C GLN A 66 1.60 6.73 -24.69
N LEU A 67 0.43 6.58 -24.07
CA LEU A 67 -0.86 6.67 -24.76
C LEU A 67 -1.05 8.01 -25.46
N HIS A 68 -0.75 9.12 -24.78
CA HIS A 68 -0.78 10.47 -25.37
C HIS A 68 0.18 10.63 -26.55
N SER A 69 1.28 9.88 -26.60
CA SER A 69 2.24 9.96 -27.70
C SER A 69 1.86 9.15 -28.93
N VAL A 70 0.98 8.14 -28.79
CA VAL A 70 0.60 7.23 -29.90
C VAL A 70 -0.84 7.43 -30.37
N LEU A 71 -1.71 7.96 -29.51
CA LEU A 71 -3.11 8.21 -29.84
C LEU A 71 -3.35 9.66 -30.25
N PRO A 72 -4.41 9.92 -31.05
CA PRO A 72 -4.90 11.27 -31.27
C PRO A 72 -5.24 11.99 -29.96
N ALA A 73 -5.02 13.31 -29.91
CA ALA A 73 -5.20 14.11 -28.68
C ALA A 73 -6.63 14.07 -28.09
N ASN A 74 -7.63 13.80 -28.93
CA ASN A 74 -9.05 13.71 -28.57
C ASN A 74 -9.56 12.26 -28.42
N ALA A 75 -8.64 11.28 -28.35
CA ALA A 75 -9.00 9.89 -28.18
C ALA A 75 -9.72 9.67 -26.83
N PRO A 76 -10.96 9.14 -26.80
CA PRO A 76 -11.71 8.91 -25.55
C PRO A 76 -11.01 7.92 -24.62
N GLU A 77 -10.12 7.07 -25.17
CA GLU A 77 -9.28 6.15 -24.42
C GLU A 77 -8.37 6.88 -23.43
N LEU A 78 -7.88 8.08 -23.73
CA LEU A 78 -7.01 8.83 -22.82
C LEU A 78 -7.70 9.16 -21.50
N ILE A 79 -8.95 9.61 -21.57
CA ILE A 79 -9.79 9.89 -20.39
C ILE A 79 -10.10 8.60 -19.65
N ARG A 80 -10.54 7.56 -20.38
CA ARG A 80 -10.88 6.26 -19.79
C ARG A 80 -9.71 5.63 -19.03
N PHE A 81 -8.49 5.68 -19.58
CA PHE A 81 -7.30 5.16 -18.89
C PHE A 81 -6.97 5.98 -17.65
N SER A 82 -7.12 7.31 -17.69
CA SER A 82 -6.91 8.17 -16.52
C SER A 82 -7.90 7.85 -15.39
N GLU A 83 -9.17 7.65 -15.73
CA GLU A 83 -10.23 7.26 -14.81
C GLU A 83 -9.99 5.87 -14.21
N LEU A 84 -9.62 4.88 -15.03
CA LEU A 84 -9.29 3.53 -14.58
C LEU A 84 -8.05 3.51 -13.68
N LEU A 85 -6.98 4.24 -14.02
CA LEU A 85 -5.78 4.34 -13.18
C LEU A 85 -6.09 5.01 -11.84
N SER A 86 -6.93 6.04 -11.85
CA SER A 86 -7.43 6.67 -10.63
C SER A 86 -8.26 5.69 -9.80
N ALA A 87 -9.20 4.97 -10.43
CA ALA A 87 -10.03 3.97 -9.78
C ALA A 87 -9.20 2.83 -9.18
N TYR A 88 -8.10 2.43 -9.85
CA TYR A 88 -7.15 1.45 -9.31
C TYR A 88 -6.50 1.96 -8.02
N ALA A 89 -6.00 3.20 -8.02
CA ALA A 89 -5.40 3.80 -6.82
C ALA A 89 -6.40 3.89 -5.65
N TYR A 90 -7.65 4.28 -5.92
CA TYR A 90 -8.71 4.32 -4.92
C TYR A 90 -9.09 2.92 -4.42
N ALA A 91 -9.26 1.95 -5.31
CA ALA A 91 -9.55 0.57 -4.96
C ALA A 91 -8.45 0.00 -4.04
N LEU A 92 -7.18 0.23 -4.37
CA LEU A 92 -6.04 -0.21 -3.57
C LEU A 92 -6.01 0.47 -2.19
N LYS A 93 -6.25 1.79 -2.13
CA LYS A 93 -6.39 2.56 -0.88
C LYS A 93 -7.45 1.95 0.03
N HIS A 94 -8.63 1.66 -0.52
CA HIS A 94 -9.77 1.12 0.23
C HIS A 94 -9.53 -0.31 0.68
N GLN A 95 -8.92 -1.14 -0.16
CA GLN A 95 -8.53 -2.51 0.18
C GLN A 95 -7.53 -2.53 1.35
N LEU A 96 -6.51 -1.66 1.32
CA LEU A 96 -5.52 -1.54 2.39
C LEU A 96 -6.11 -1.01 3.70
N ARG A 97 -7.14 -0.16 3.62
CA ARG A 97 -7.78 0.45 4.79
C ARG A 97 -9.01 -0.31 5.29
N GLY A 98 -9.45 -1.36 4.59
CA GLY A 98 -10.71 -2.06 4.89
C GLY A 98 -11.94 -1.14 4.85
N SER A 99 -11.96 -0.15 3.97
CA SER A 99 -13.05 0.84 3.85
C SER A 99 -13.87 0.65 2.58
N ASP A 100 -15.10 1.18 2.54
CA ASP A 100 -15.96 1.07 1.36
C ASP A 100 -15.45 1.93 0.20
N ALA A 101 -15.26 1.31 -0.96
CA ALA A 101 -14.78 1.94 -2.19
C ALA A 101 -15.91 2.43 -3.11
N ARG A 102 -17.17 2.13 -2.80
CA ARG A 102 -18.32 2.33 -3.69
C ARG A 102 -18.42 3.75 -4.24
N ALA A 103 -18.41 4.75 -3.37
CA ALA A 103 -18.59 6.15 -3.76
C ALA A 103 -17.48 6.65 -4.70
N ASP A 104 -16.22 6.34 -4.38
CA ASP A 104 -15.08 6.74 -5.21
C ASP A 104 -15.09 6.02 -6.56
N LEU A 105 -15.44 4.73 -6.60
CA LEU A 105 -15.49 3.95 -7.85
C LEU A 105 -16.68 4.36 -8.73
N GLN A 106 -17.85 4.61 -8.16
CA GLN A 106 -19.03 5.05 -8.91
C GLN A 106 -18.83 6.43 -9.55
N ARG A 107 -18.09 7.31 -8.86
CA ARG A 107 -17.74 8.64 -9.38
C ARG A 107 -16.77 8.57 -10.57
N LEU A 108 -15.88 7.59 -10.59
CA LEU A 108 -14.78 7.50 -11.56
C LEU A 108 -15.08 6.58 -12.75
N LEU A 109 -15.93 5.57 -12.57
CA LEU A 109 -16.14 4.53 -13.57
C LEU A 109 -17.51 4.67 -14.23
N PRO A 110 -17.62 4.42 -15.55
CA PRO A 110 -18.92 4.24 -16.19
C PRO A 110 -19.70 3.11 -15.51
N GLU A 111 -21.02 3.25 -15.42
CA GLU A 111 -21.90 2.33 -14.67
C GLU A 111 -21.64 0.85 -15.00
N ALA A 112 -21.48 0.50 -16.28
CA ALA A 112 -21.18 -0.86 -16.71
C ALA A 112 -19.87 -1.41 -16.11
N VAL A 113 -18.80 -0.61 -16.09
CA VAL A 113 -17.50 -1.00 -15.52
C VAL A 113 -17.56 -0.99 -14.00
N PHE A 114 -18.23 -0.01 -13.41
CA PHE A 114 -18.45 0.06 -11.97
C PHE A 114 -19.10 -1.22 -11.43
N GLN A 115 -20.17 -1.69 -12.08
CA GLN A 115 -20.85 -2.94 -11.68
C GLN A 115 -19.93 -4.16 -11.77
N GLN A 116 -19.08 -4.25 -12.79
CA GLN A 116 -18.10 -5.34 -12.89
C GLN A 116 -17.06 -5.28 -11.77
N VAL A 117 -16.61 -4.08 -11.42
CA VAL A 117 -15.59 -3.87 -10.38
C VAL A 117 -16.14 -4.11 -8.97
N ILE A 118 -17.31 -3.56 -8.64
CA ILE A 118 -17.86 -3.62 -7.28
C ILE A 118 -18.28 -5.03 -6.87
N ASN A 119 -18.75 -5.83 -7.85
CA ASN A 119 -19.16 -7.22 -7.67
C ASN A 119 -17.98 -8.22 -7.72
N SER A 120 -16.76 -7.74 -8.03
CA SER A 120 -15.55 -8.56 -7.96
C SER A 120 -15.06 -8.68 -6.50
N PRO A 121 -14.64 -9.88 -6.05
CA PRO A 121 -14.02 -10.04 -4.74
C PRO A 121 -12.69 -9.26 -4.63
N PHE A 122 -11.96 -9.14 -5.74
CA PHE A 122 -10.71 -8.38 -5.84
C PHE A 122 -10.92 -7.18 -6.78
N ARG A 123 -11.31 -6.04 -6.20
CA ARG A 123 -11.72 -4.83 -6.95
C ARG A 123 -10.54 -4.20 -7.68
N ALA A 124 -9.40 -4.01 -7.02
CA ALA A 124 -8.21 -3.45 -7.64
C ALA A 124 -7.71 -4.32 -8.81
N ASN A 125 -7.71 -5.66 -8.64
CA ASN A 125 -7.37 -6.59 -9.71
C ASN A 125 -8.33 -6.49 -10.90
N ARG A 126 -9.63 -6.34 -10.62
CA ARG A 126 -10.64 -6.17 -11.68
C ARG A 126 -10.40 -4.91 -12.50
N VAL A 127 -10.01 -3.80 -11.87
CA VAL A 127 -9.67 -2.57 -12.59
C VAL A 127 -8.44 -2.77 -13.50
N LEU A 128 -7.41 -3.49 -13.04
CA LEU A 128 -6.26 -3.84 -13.88
C LEU A 128 -6.66 -4.70 -15.08
N LEU A 129 -7.58 -5.66 -14.89
CA LEU A 129 -8.13 -6.44 -16.00
C LEU A 129 -8.83 -5.53 -17.02
N CYS A 130 -9.66 -4.58 -16.57
CA CYS A 130 -10.32 -3.64 -17.48
C CYS A 130 -9.32 -2.76 -18.26
N LEU A 131 -8.20 -2.38 -17.65
CA LEU A 131 -7.09 -1.69 -18.34
C LEU A 131 -6.47 -2.58 -19.43
N GLY A 132 -6.17 -3.84 -19.10
CA GLY A 132 -5.60 -4.80 -20.04
C GLY A 132 -6.54 -5.15 -21.20
N GLU A 133 -7.83 -5.33 -20.91
CA GLU A 133 -8.88 -5.54 -21.92
C GLU A 133 -8.99 -4.33 -22.87
N SER A 134 -8.88 -3.12 -22.34
CA SER A 134 -8.89 -1.88 -23.14
C SER A 134 -7.67 -1.80 -24.07
N LEU A 135 -6.46 -2.11 -23.58
CA LEU A 135 -5.26 -2.20 -24.43
C LEU A 135 -5.41 -3.28 -25.52
N GLY A 136 -5.92 -4.46 -25.15
CA GLY A 136 -6.14 -5.56 -26.07
C GLY A 136 -7.19 -5.23 -27.14
N GLN A 137 -8.23 -4.49 -26.79
CA GLN A 137 -9.24 -4.02 -27.72
C GLN A 137 -8.65 -3.04 -28.73
N MET A 138 -7.86 -2.06 -28.27
CA MET A 138 -7.19 -1.11 -29.15
C MET A 138 -6.24 -1.80 -30.14
N ARG A 139 -5.55 -2.87 -29.71
CA ARG A 139 -4.73 -3.70 -30.60
C ARG A 139 -5.59 -4.41 -31.66
N ARG A 140 -6.70 -5.04 -31.26
CA ARG A 140 -7.62 -5.73 -32.20
C ARG A 140 -8.25 -4.77 -33.21
N GLU A 141 -8.50 -3.54 -32.81
CA GLU A 141 -9.00 -2.46 -33.67
C GLU A 141 -7.92 -1.83 -34.56
N GLY A 142 -6.67 -2.27 -34.47
CA GLY A 142 -5.56 -1.74 -35.26
C GLY A 142 -5.06 -0.36 -34.81
N LYS A 143 -5.52 0.16 -33.66
CA LYS A 143 -5.05 1.43 -33.09
C LYS A 143 -3.64 1.32 -32.49
N LEU A 144 -3.21 0.11 -32.15
CA LEU A 144 -1.88 -0.19 -31.62
C LEU A 144 -1.24 -1.32 -32.43
N SER A 145 0.04 -1.16 -32.77
CA SER A 145 0.86 -2.27 -33.27
C SER A 145 1.25 -3.21 -32.13
N ASP A 146 1.70 -4.42 -32.47
CA ASP A 146 2.15 -5.41 -31.48
C ASP A 146 3.33 -4.91 -30.62
N ILE A 147 4.23 -4.13 -31.22
CA ILE A 147 5.35 -3.51 -30.52
C ILE A 147 4.84 -2.47 -29.52
N LEU A 148 3.94 -1.58 -29.95
CA LEU A 148 3.36 -0.56 -29.06
C LEU A 148 2.53 -1.17 -27.94
N PHE A 149 1.75 -2.21 -28.23
CA PHE A 149 1.01 -2.97 -27.23
C PHE A 149 1.97 -3.54 -26.16
N THR A 150 3.08 -4.15 -26.58
CA THR A 150 4.08 -4.69 -25.66
C THR A 150 4.72 -3.60 -24.80
N GLU A 151 5.03 -2.44 -25.36
CA GLU A 151 5.60 -1.31 -24.60
C GLU A 151 4.61 -0.70 -23.60
N LEU A 152 3.32 -0.62 -23.96
CA LEU A 152 2.25 -0.13 -23.09
C LEU A 152 1.88 -1.12 -21.98
N ASP A 153 2.06 -2.41 -22.24
CA ASP A 153 1.78 -3.48 -21.26
C ASP A 153 2.84 -3.53 -20.14
N LYS A 154 4.08 -3.06 -20.39
CA LYS A 154 5.15 -3.01 -19.36
C LYS A 154 4.76 -2.22 -18.09
N PRO A 155 4.32 -0.95 -18.16
CA PRO A 155 3.90 -0.23 -16.96
C PRO A 155 2.67 -0.88 -16.31
N LEU A 156 1.77 -1.51 -17.09
CA LEU A 156 0.59 -2.21 -16.56
C LEU A 156 1.00 -3.43 -15.73
N ARG A 157 1.92 -4.27 -16.21
CA ARG A 157 2.51 -5.38 -15.43
C ARG A 157 3.18 -4.92 -14.15
N LYS A 158 3.78 -3.72 -14.17
CA LYS A 158 4.37 -3.17 -12.95
C LYS A 158 3.32 -2.81 -11.91
N LEU A 159 2.14 -2.32 -12.33
CA LEU A 159 1.00 -2.11 -11.44
C LEU A 159 0.46 -3.43 -10.88
N GLU A 160 0.44 -4.49 -11.67
CA GLU A 160 0.06 -5.84 -11.21
C GLU A 160 1.04 -6.39 -10.16
N THR A 161 2.35 -6.19 -10.36
CA THR A 161 3.35 -6.56 -9.35
C THR A 161 3.11 -5.84 -8.03
N ILE A 162 2.81 -4.52 -8.08
CA ILE A 162 2.47 -3.73 -6.88
C ILE A 162 1.24 -4.31 -6.18
N LEU A 163 0.20 -4.71 -6.92
CA LEU A 163 -0.98 -5.33 -6.31
C LEU A 163 -0.64 -6.63 -5.59
N GLY A 164 0.23 -7.45 -6.19
CA GLY A 164 0.74 -8.69 -5.57
C GLY A 164 1.48 -8.42 -4.26
N ASP A 165 2.42 -7.47 -4.29
CA ASP A 165 3.22 -7.10 -3.11
C ASP A 165 2.30 -6.59 -1.98
N VAL A 166 1.41 -5.66 -2.30
CA VAL A 166 0.46 -5.07 -1.33
C VAL A 166 -0.52 -6.12 -0.78
N SER A 167 -1.01 -7.03 -1.61
CA SER A 167 -1.91 -8.10 -1.15
C SER A 167 -1.18 -9.06 -0.20
N GLY A 168 0.10 -9.32 -0.46
CA GLY A 168 0.96 -10.08 0.45
C GLY A 168 1.06 -9.47 1.84
N TRP A 169 1.06 -8.13 1.95
CA TRP A 169 1.11 -7.43 3.23
C TRP A 169 -0.19 -7.55 4.03
N ILE A 170 -1.33 -7.60 3.35
CA ILE A 170 -2.65 -7.79 3.98
C ILE A 170 -2.78 -9.21 4.54
N ILE A 171 -2.31 -10.21 3.78
CA ILE A 171 -2.41 -11.63 4.17
C ILE A 171 -1.36 -12.00 5.23
N ARG A 172 -0.17 -11.40 5.15
CA ARG A 172 0.87 -11.51 6.17
C ARG A 172 1.11 -10.14 6.80
N PRO A 173 0.26 -9.71 7.74
CA PRO A 173 0.62 -8.65 8.66
C PRO A 173 1.66 -9.26 9.60
N SER A 174 2.86 -9.59 9.12
CA SER A 174 3.89 -10.09 10.02
C SER A 174 4.12 -8.97 11.02
N PRO A 175 4.04 -9.21 12.33
CA PRO A 175 4.80 -8.37 13.24
C PRO A 175 6.24 -8.53 12.78
N LEU A 176 7.00 -7.43 12.75
CA LEU A 176 8.45 -7.49 12.59
C LEU A 176 8.97 -8.66 13.44
N PRO A 177 9.75 -9.60 12.87
CA PRO A 177 10.22 -10.74 13.62
C PRO A 177 10.98 -10.20 14.82
N ILE A 178 10.45 -10.45 16.01
CA ILE A 178 11.16 -10.27 17.27
C ILE A 178 12.12 -11.46 17.33
N ARG A 179 13.24 -11.37 16.62
CA ARG A 179 14.38 -12.25 16.82
C ARG A 179 15.46 -11.47 17.55
#